data_AF-A0A672SR25-F1
#
_entry.id   AF-A0A672SR25-F1
#
_cell.length_a   1.000
_cell.length_b   1.000
_cell.length_c   1.000
_cell.angle_alpha   90.00
_cell.angle_beta   90.00
_cell.angle_gamma   90.00
#
_symmetry.space_group_name_H-M   'P 1'
#
loop_
_entity.id
_entity.type
_entity.pdbx_description
1 polymer ?
#
loop_
_entity_poly.entity_id
_entity_poly.type
_entity_poly.pdbx_seq_one_letter_code
_entity_poly.pdbx_strand_id
1 'polypeptide(L)'
;MMTFFIVGLIVYVVFFLSIFDIYFTSPLVHGMTPQHVPLAPPAKCLVLFVADGLRADTWNNLIMHVVSQETRVPTESRPGHVALIAGFYEDVSAVAKGWKENPVELDSVFNESRHSWCWGSPDILPMFAKGATGDHVYTHTYPPEREDFASTDASRIDTWVFDEVKVECFYVGAFK
;
A
#
# COMPACT_ATOMS: atom_id res chain seq x y z
N MET A 1 3.20 28.27 45.46
CA MET A 1 3.32 28.69 44.04
C MET A 1 4.12 27.70 43.21
N MET A 2 5.41 27.44 43.52
CA MET A 2 6.27 26.55 42.74
C MET A 2 5.71 25.12 42.56
N THR A 3 5.09 24.55 43.60
CA THR A 3 4.45 23.22 43.53
C THR A 3 3.33 23.15 42.48
N PHE A 4 2.51 24.20 42.36
CA PHE A 4 1.43 24.24 41.36
C PHE A 4 1.98 24.31 39.93
N PHE A 5 3.09 25.03 39.72
CA PHE A 5 3.78 25.05 38.43
C PHE A 5 4.39 23.70 38.07
N ILE A 6 5.02 23.01 39.03
CA ILE A 6 5.61 21.69 38.80
C ILE A 6 4.52 20.67 38.48
N VAL A 7 3.43 20.64 39.25
CA VAL A 7 2.30 19.74 39.00
C VAL A 7 1.64 20.05 37.64
N GLY A 8 1.43 21.32 37.32
CA GLY A 8 0.91 21.73 36.02
C GLY A 8 1.82 21.29 34.87
N LEU A 9 3.13 21.49 34.99
CA LEU A 9 4.11 21.06 33.98
C LEU A 9 4.08 19.54 33.79
N ILE A 10 4.03 18.77 34.89
CA ILE A 10 3.94 17.30 34.83
C ILE A 10 2.68 16.87 34.08
N VAL A 11 1.52 17.47 34.40
CA VAL A 11 0.26 17.17 33.73
C VAL A 11 0.34 17.46 32.23
N TYR A 12 0.93 18.60 31.84
CA TYR A 12 1.13 18.94 30.43
C TYR A 12 2.07 17.96 29.72
N VAL A 13 3.16 17.55 30.36
CA VAL A 13 4.08 16.56 29.79
C VAL A 13 3.39 15.21 29.62
N VAL A 14 2.61 14.77 30.60
CA VAL A 14 1.84 13.51 30.52
C VAL A 14 0.83 13.58 29.38
N PHE A 15 0.04 14.66 29.27
CA PHE A 15 -0.91 14.81 28.18
C PHE A 15 -0.22 14.87 26.81
N PHE A 16 0.89 15.59 26.71
CA PHE A 16 1.68 15.66 25.49
C PHE A 16 2.16 14.26 25.06
N LEU A 17 2.73 13.48 25.99
CA LEU A 17 3.18 12.12 25.72
C LEU A 17 2.02 11.16 25.40
N SER A 18 0.85 11.34 26.02
CA SER A 18 -0.33 10.49 25.75
C SER A 18 -0.87 10.63 24.33
N ILE A 19 -0.70 11.79 23.69
CA ILE A 19 -1.08 11.96 22.28
C ILE A 19 -0.24 11.00 21.43
N PHE A 20 1.06 10.89 21.70
CA PHE A 20 1.90 9.98 20.93
C PHE A 20 1.52 8.52 21.18
N ASP A 21 1.26 8.16 22.43
CA ASP A 21 0.84 6.81 22.80
C ASP A 21 -0.48 6.40 22.14
N ILE A 22 -1.50 7.27 22.17
CA ILE A 22 -2.83 6.98 21.61
C ILE A 22 -2.80 6.89 20.07
N TYR A 23 -2.03 7.75 19.40
CA TYR A 23 -2.06 7.85 17.94
C TYR A 23 -1.01 6.99 17.22
N PHE A 24 0.12 6.68 17.86
CA PHE A 24 1.20 5.89 17.24
C PHE A 24 1.34 4.47 17.80
N THR A 25 0.48 4.05 18.72
CA THR A 25 0.39 2.63 19.11
C THR A 25 -0.37 1.86 18.04
N SER A 26 0.20 0.74 17.60
CA SER A 26 -0.40 -0.14 16.61
C SER A 26 -1.72 -0.75 17.13
N PRO A 27 -2.84 -0.61 16.41
CA PRO A 27 -4.09 -1.28 16.74
C PRO A 27 -4.14 -2.73 16.22
N LEU A 28 -3.09 -3.21 15.54
CA LEU A 28 -3.12 -4.46 14.78
C LEU A 28 -2.97 -5.69 15.68
N VAL A 29 -3.90 -6.62 15.52
CA VAL A 29 -3.88 -7.92 16.20
C VAL A 29 -3.11 -8.92 15.34
N HIS A 30 -2.08 -9.54 15.94
CA HIS A 30 -1.20 -10.47 15.25
C HIS A 30 -1.62 -11.92 15.51
N GLY A 31 -1.26 -12.84 14.59
CA GLY A 31 -1.47 -14.28 14.77
C GLY A 31 -2.92 -14.75 14.56
N MET A 32 -3.73 -13.99 13.81
CA MET A 32 -5.05 -14.46 13.41
C MET A 32 -4.95 -15.64 12.45
N THR A 33 -5.85 -16.62 12.58
CA THR A 33 -5.92 -17.75 11.65
C THR A 33 -6.57 -17.32 10.34
N PRO A 34 -5.95 -17.58 9.17
CA PRO A 34 -6.55 -17.29 7.87
C PRO A 34 -7.93 -17.93 7.73
N GLN A 35 -8.88 -17.21 7.13
CA GLN A 35 -10.24 -17.68 6.90
C GLN A 35 -10.42 -17.98 5.41
N HIS A 36 -10.79 -19.21 5.09
CA HIS A 36 -11.09 -19.59 3.71
C HIS A 36 -12.56 -19.35 3.40
N VAL A 37 -12.84 -18.62 2.31
CA VAL A 37 -14.21 -18.41 1.85
C VAL A 37 -14.66 -19.66 1.08
N PRO A 38 -15.78 -20.32 1.44
CA PRO A 38 -16.23 -21.54 0.77
C PRO A 38 -16.90 -21.29 -0.59
N LEU A 39 -16.86 -20.06 -1.11
CA LEU A 39 -17.46 -19.67 -2.39
C LEU A 39 -16.48 -19.95 -3.52
N ALA A 40 -17.01 -20.35 -4.67
CA ALA A 40 -16.20 -20.46 -5.89
C ALA A 40 -15.69 -19.07 -6.29
N PRO A 41 -14.40 -18.93 -6.67
CA PRO A 41 -13.85 -17.65 -7.06
C PRO A 41 -14.53 -17.15 -8.35
N PRO A 42 -14.88 -15.87 -8.45
CA PRO A 42 -15.59 -15.31 -9.60
C PRO A 42 -14.74 -15.28 -10.89
N ALA A 43 -13.41 -15.36 -10.75
CA ALA A 43 -12.45 -15.37 -11.85
C ALA A 43 -11.22 -16.21 -11.51
N LYS A 44 -10.49 -16.65 -12.53
CA LYS A 44 -9.22 -17.39 -12.39
C LYS A 44 -7.99 -16.47 -12.35
N CYS A 45 -8.12 -15.26 -12.88
CA CYS A 45 -7.07 -14.26 -12.92
C CYS A 45 -7.66 -12.89 -12.58
N LEU A 46 -6.84 -12.05 -11.93
CA LEU A 46 -7.14 -10.66 -11.62
C LEU A 46 -6.05 -9.81 -12.26
N VAL A 47 -6.47 -8.79 -13.02
CA VAL A 47 -5.57 -7.75 -13.52
C VAL A 47 -5.93 -6.47 -12.80
N LEU A 48 -4.99 -5.93 -12.03
CA LEU A 48 -5.18 -4.71 -11.25
C LEU A 48 -4.34 -3.59 -11.86
N PHE A 49 -5.01 -2.54 -12.35
CA PHE A 49 -4.36 -1.29 -12.73
C PHE A 49 -4.56 -0.28 -11.61
N VAL A 50 -3.46 0.19 -11.03
CA VAL A 50 -3.47 1.22 -9.99
C VAL A 50 -2.86 2.48 -10.57
N ALA A 51 -3.68 3.53 -10.73
CA ALA A 51 -3.22 4.84 -11.14
C ALA A 51 -3.20 5.75 -9.91
N ASP A 52 -2.03 6.28 -9.59
CA ASP A 52 -1.86 7.19 -8.47
C ASP A 52 -2.39 8.60 -8.79
N GLY A 53 -2.87 9.31 -7.78
CA GLY A 53 -3.31 10.71 -7.92
C GLY A 53 -4.56 10.94 -8.77
N LEU A 54 -5.31 9.90 -9.14
CA LEU A 54 -6.56 10.04 -9.89
C LEU A 54 -7.66 10.63 -9.00
N ARG A 55 -7.79 11.96 -9.04
CA ARG A 55 -8.79 12.68 -8.23
C ARG A 55 -10.20 12.42 -8.74
N ALA A 56 -11.13 12.19 -7.80
CA ALA A 56 -12.52 11.84 -8.11
C ALA A 56 -13.24 12.89 -8.99
N ASP A 57 -12.89 14.16 -8.86
CA ASP A 57 -13.45 15.25 -9.66
C ASP A 57 -12.99 15.23 -11.13
N THR A 58 -11.87 14.58 -11.42
CA THR A 58 -11.24 14.52 -12.74
C THR A 58 -11.89 13.44 -13.62
N TRP A 59 -12.55 12.44 -13.02
CA TRP A 59 -13.00 11.22 -13.69
C TRP A 59 -14.53 10.98 -13.62
N ASN A 60 -15.34 12.01 -13.33
CA ASN A 60 -16.78 11.84 -13.12
C ASN A 60 -17.63 11.51 -14.38
N ASN A 61 -17.06 11.56 -15.59
CA ASN A 61 -17.85 11.49 -16.83
C ASN A 61 -17.58 10.26 -17.72
N LEU A 62 -16.63 9.37 -17.40
CA LEU A 62 -16.19 8.32 -18.34
C LEU A 62 -16.56 6.87 -17.99
N ILE A 63 -16.96 6.54 -16.75
CA ILE A 63 -17.27 5.15 -16.35
C ILE A 63 -18.56 5.09 -15.52
N MET A 64 -19.47 4.16 -15.88
CA MET A 64 -20.81 4.02 -15.28
C MET A 64 -20.85 3.43 -13.84
N HIS A 65 -19.70 3.11 -13.24
CA HIS A 65 -19.62 2.58 -11.87
C HIS A 65 -18.36 3.10 -11.17
N VAL A 66 -18.31 4.40 -10.87
CA VAL A 66 -17.33 4.93 -9.92
C VAL A 66 -17.89 4.71 -8.51
N VAL A 67 -17.40 3.69 -7.82
CA VAL A 67 -17.52 3.63 -6.36
C VAL A 67 -16.49 4.62 -5.82
N SER A 68 -16.96 5.79 -5.39
CA SER A 68 -16.10 6.76 -4.67
C SER A 68 -15.56 6.08 -3.42
N GLN A 69 -14.28 5.75 -3.40
CA GLN A 69 -13.62 5.21 -2.21
C GLN A 69 -12.99 6.38 -1.44
N GLU A 70 -13.42 6.54 -0.19
CA GLU A 70 -12.81 7.50 0.73
C GLU A 70 -11.44 6.97 1.18
N THR A 71 -10.36 7.63 0.76
CA THR A 71 -9.01 7.30 1.22
C THR A 71 -8.82 7.79 2.66
N ARG A 72 -8.27 6.96 3.54
CA ARG A 72 -7.89 7.37 4.90
C ARG A 72 -6.52 8.05 4.88
N VAL A 73 -6.34 9.04 5.74
CA VAL A 73 -5.03 9.67 5.98
C VAL A 73 -4.04 8.64 6.57
N PRO A 74 -2.76 8.62 6.15
CA PRO A 74 -2.12 9.48 5.16
C PRO A 74 -2.47 9.12 3.71
N THR A 75 -2.79 10.13 2.90
CA THR A 75 -3.15 9.98 1.49
C THR A 75 -1.90 9.98 0.61
N GLU A 76 -1.05 8.98 0.83
CA GLU A 76 0.15 8.72 0.04
C GLU A 76 0.00 7.41 -0.75
N SER A 77 0.83 7.23 -1.77
CA SER A 77 0.81 6.07 -2.66
C SER A 77 0.87 4.77 -1.87
N ARG A 78 1.79 4.65 -0.90
CA ARG A 78 2.00 3.42 -0.11
C ARG A 78 0.78 3.03 0.73
N PRO A 79 0.27 3.86 1.66
CA PRO A 79 -0.95 3.56 2.40
C PRO A 79 -2.13 3.16 1.51
N GLY A 80 -2.28 3.80 0.35
CA GLY A 80 -3.32 3.47 -0.64
C GLY A 80 -3.16 2.06 -1.21
N HIS A 81 -1.95 1.67 -1.59
CA HIS A 81 -1.66 0.32 -2.10
C HIS A 81 -1.86 -0.75 -1.01
N VAL A 82 -1.44 -0.49 0.24
CA VAL A 82 -1.66 -1.41 1.37
C VAL A 82 -3.15 -1.63 1.59
N ALA A 83 -3.94 -0.56 1.63
CA ALA A 83 -5.39 -0.67 1.79
C ALA A 83 -6.06 -1.44 0.64
N LEU A 84 -5.61 -1.23 -0.60
CA LEU A 84 -6.16 -1.89 -1.77
C LEU A 84 -5.80 -3.39 -1.85
N ILE A 85 -4.56 -3.75 -1.53
CA ILE A 85 -3.98 -5.07 -1.78
C ILE A 85 -4.09 -5.99 -0.55
N ALA A 86 -3.95 -5.42 0.65
CA ALA A 86 -4.04 -6.17 1.92
C ALA A 86 -5.39 -5.97 2.63
N GLY A 87 -6.21 -5.00 2.20
CA GLY A 87 -7.56 -4.82 2.75
C GLY A 87 -7.61 -4.17 4.13
N PHE A 88 -6.50 -3.61 4.62
CA PHE A 88 -6.46 -2.85 5.87
C PHE A 88 -5.58 -1.61 5.74
N TYR A 89 -5.79 -0.63 6.62
CA TYR A 89 -5.03 0.61 6.60
C TYR A 89 -3.62 0.42 7.12
N GLU A 90 -2.67 1.15 6.55
CA GLU A 90 -1.30 1.15 7.05
C GLU A 90 -1.22 1.53 8.53
N ASP A 91 -0.31 0.85 9.24
CA ASP A 91 -0.06 1.12 10.64
C ASP A 91 0.66 2.46 10.83
N VAL A 92 0.00 3.37 11.55
CA VAL A 92 0.54 4.69 11.89
C VAL A 92 1.79 4.56 12.77
N SER A 93 2.00 3.42 13.44
CA SER A 93 3.24 3.13 14.17
C SER A 93 4.50 3.12 13.27
N ALA A 94 4.35 2.96 11.95
CA ALA A 94 5.44 3.03 10.97
C ALA A 94 6.16 4.40 10.96
N VAL A 95 5.53 5.46 11.48
CA VAL A 95 6.16 6.77 11.73
C VAL A 95 7.43 6.64 12.57
N ALA A 96 7.43 5.76 13.57
CA ALA A 96 8.59 5.53 14.43
C ALA A 96 9.78 4.92 13.66
N LYS A 97 9.52 4.26 12.51
CA LYS A 97 10.52 3.74 11.58
C LYS A 97 10.80 4.68 10.41
N GLY A 98 10.34 5.94 10.51
CA GLY A 98 10.52 6.95 9.47
C GLY A 98 9.90 6.57 8.14
N TRP A 99 8.79 5.81 8.16
CA TRP A 99 8.07 5.38 6.95
C TRP A 99 8.89 4.52 5.97
N LYS A 100 10.08 4.05 6.35
CA LYS A 100 10.95 3.26 5.45
C LYS A 100 10.55 1.79 5.38
N GLU A 101 9.98 1.27 6.44
CA GLU A 101 9.60 -0.14 6.54
C GLU A 101 8.28 -0.26 7.30
N ASN A 102 7.39 -1.11 6.80
CA ASN A 102 6.20 -1.47 7.54
C ASN A 102 6.61 -2.44 8.67
N PRO A 103 6.36 -2.10 9.95
CA PRO A 103 6.65 -3.00 11.06
C PRO A 103 5.80 -4.28 11.09
N VAL A 104 4.71 -4.33 10.30
CA VAL A 104 3.74 -5.43 10.35
C VAL A 104 3.75 -6.21 9.04
N GLU A 105 3.78 -7.53 9.16
CA GLU A 105 3.64 -8.46 8.04
C GLU A 105 2.23 -8.35 7.45
N LEU A 106 2.14 -8.06 6.15
CA LEU A 106 0.90 -7.90 5.42
C LEU A 106 0.51 -9.26 4.82
N ASP A 107 -0.56 -9.89 5.31
CA ASP A 107 -1.20 -10.94 4.51
C ASP A 107 -1.99 -10.25 3.39
N SER A 108 -1.56 -10.49 2.15
CA SER A 108 -2.04 -9.76 0.98
C SER A 108 -2.66 -10.70 -0.04
N VAL A 109 -3.53 -10.17 -0.91
CA VAL A 109 -4.07 -10.94 -2.03
C VAL A 109 -2.95 -11.53 -2.91
N PHE A 110 -1.80 -10.86 -2.99
CA PHE A 110 -0.64 -11.36 -3.74
C PHE A 110 0.00 -12.57 -3.07
N ASN A 111 0.05 -12.59 -1.73
CA ASN A 111 0.53 -13.70 -0.93
C ASN A 111 -0.38 -14.94 -1.05
N GLU A 112 -1.69 -14.73 -1.05
CA GLU A 112 -2.68 -15.81 -1.18
C GLU A 112 -2.94 -16.24 -2.63
N SER A 113 -2.27 -15.59 -3.60
CA SER A 113 -2.36 -15.94 -5.02
C SER A 113 -1.29 -16.94 -5.41
N ARG A 114 -1.65 -17.91 -6.25
CA ARG A 114 -0.72 -18.94 -6.75
C ARG A 114 0.53 -18.34 -7.43
N HIS A 115 0.35 -17.27 -8.19
CA HIS A 115 1.41 -16.48 -8.79
C HIS A 115 0.96 -15.03 -8.89
N SER A 116 1.85 -14.10 -8.58
CA SER A 116 1.63 -12.66 -8.68
C SER A 116 2.77 -12.03 -9.44
N TRP A 117 2.45 -11.27 -10.49
CA TRP A 117 3.42 -10.48 -11.24
C TRP A 117 3.06 -9.01 -11.08
N CYS A 118 4.03 -8.21 -10.68
CA CYS A 118 3.83 -6.81 -10.35
C CYS A 118 4.89 -5.95 -11.03
N TRP A 119 4.47 -4.82 -11.61
CA TRP A 119 5.34 -3.83 -12.26
C TRP A 119 5.06 -2.45 -11.67
N GLY A 120 6.09 -1.72 -11.25
CA GLY A 120 5.88 -0.43 -10.58
C GLY A 120 7.05 0.07 -9.75
N SER A 121 6.74 0.84 -8.71
CA SER A 121 7.72 1.57 -7.90
C SER A 121 8.60 0.65 -7.04
N PRO A 122 9.92 0.93 -6.96
CA PRO A 122 10.85 0.28 -6.03
C PRO A 122 10.54 0.52 -4.55
N ASP A 123 9.76 1.55 -4.21
CA ASP A 123 9.38 1.84 -2.83
C ASP A 123 8.16 1.04 -2.39
N ILE A 124 7.34 0.58 -3.33
CA ILE A 124 6.06 -0.11 -3.05
C ILE A 124 6.18 -1.62 -3.25
N LEU A 125 6.60 -2.08 -4.43
CA LEU A 125 6.49 -3.50 -4.76
C LEU A 125 7.30 -4.43 -3.84
N PRO A 126 8.55 -4.09 -3.44
CA PRO A 126 9.34 -5.00 -2.60
C PRO A 126 8.71 -5.29 -1.24
N MET A 127 7.84 -4.44 -0.71
CA MET A 127 7.20 -4.71 0.59
C MET A 127 6.24 -5.91 0.51
N PHE A 128 5.56 -6.08 -0.62
CA PHE A 128 4.63 -7.18 -0.83
C PHE A 128 5.36 -8.50 -1.13
N ALA A 129 6.50 -8.43 -1.84
CA ALA A 129 7.33 -9.61 -2.07
C ALA A 129 8.02 -10.09 -0.80
N LYS A 130 8.58 -9.18 0.01
CA LYS A 130 9.22 -9.53 1.29
C LYS A 130 8.25 -10.13 2.30
N GLY A 131 6.99 -9.70 2.28
CA GLY A 131 5.94 -10.21 3.15
C GLY A 131 5.31 -11.53 2.69
N ALA A 132 5.66 -12.02 1.50
CA ALA A 132 5.05 -13.21 0.94
C ALA A 132 5.71 -14.51 1.43
N THR A 133 4.88 -15.52 1.69
CA THR A 133 5.31 -16.87 2.06
C THR A 133 5.67 -17.68 0.82
N GLY A 134 6.80 -17.37 0.18
CA GLY A 134 7.40 -18.20 -0.86
C GLY A 134 7.78 -17.46 -2.16
N ASP A 135 8.26 -18.22 -3.13
CA ASP A 135 8.85 -17.70 -4.38
C ASP A 135 7.81 -17.59 -5.52
N HIS A 136 6.69 -16.93 -5.26
CA HIS A 136 5.59 -16.79 -6.23
C HIS A 136 5.12 -15.34 -6.46
N VAL A 137 5.74 -14.37 -5.79
CA VAL A 137 5.51 -12.94 -6.01
C VAL A 137 6.70 -12.35 -6.77
N TYR A 138 6.50 -12.05 -8.04
CA TYR A 138 7.52 -11.51 -8.94
C TYR A 138 7.33 -10.00 -9.08
N THR A 139 8.33 -9.25 -8.66
CA THR A 139 8.31 -7.77 -8.69
C THR A 139 9.33 -7.25 -9.68
N HIS A 140 8.86 -6.43 -10.62
CA HIS A 140 9.67 -5.74 -11.61
C HIS A 140 9.58 -4.24 -11.34
N THR A 141 10.71 -3.63 -11.00
CA THR A 141 10.75 -2.21 -10.64
C THR A 141 11.64 -1.45 -11.60
N TYR A 142 11.22 -0.25 -11.98
CA TYR A 142 12.12 0.67 -12.67
C TYR A 142 13.22 1.18 -11.71
N PRO A 143 14.35 1.69 -12.22
CA PRO A 143 15.39 2.28 -11.38
C PRO A 143 14.86 3.49 -10.57
N PRO A 144 15.23 3.64 -9.27
CA PRO A 144 14.76 4.77 -8.44
C PRO A 144 15.03 6.14 -9.05
N GLU A 145 16.08 6.28 -9.86
CA GLU A 145 16.43 7.54 -10.54
C GLU A 145 15.39 7.96 -11.60
N ARG A 146 14.48 7.06 -11.98
CA ARG A 146 13.37 7.36 -12.89
C ARG A 146 12.10 7.86 -12.18
N GLU A 147 12.06 7.87 -10.85
CA GLU A 147 10.98 8.50 -10.07
C GLU A 147 11.11 10.03 -10.06
N ASP A 148 10.99 10.63 -11.25
CA ASP A 148 10.95 12.08 -11.39
C ASP A 148 9.49 12.56 -11.52
N PHE A 149 8.84 12.71 -10.36
CA PHE A 149 7.48 13.24 -10.23
C PHE A 149 7.36 14.72 -10.62
N ALA A 150 8.48 15.43 -10.80
CA ALA A 150 8.53 16.83 -11.24
C ALA A 150 8.82 16.99 -12.74
N SER A 151 9.05 15.87 -13.45
CA SER A 151 9.32 15.90 -14.88
C SER A 151 8.08 16.31 -15.68
N THR A 152 8.31 16.95 -16.83
CA THR A 152 7.24 17.43 -17.72
C THR A 152 6.51 16.29 -18.43
N ASP A 153 7.07 15.07 -18.41
CA ASP A 153 6.54 13.90 -19.10
C ASP A 153 6.22 12.78 -18.11
N ALA A 154 5.01 12.86 -17.54
CA ALA A 154 4.48 11.86 -16.61
C ALA A 154 4.25 10.48 -17.27
N SER A 155 4.21 10.40 -18.61
CA SER A 155 3.87 9.16 -19.34
C SER A 155 5.01 8.13 -19.39
N ARG A 156 6.23 8.53 -18.97
CA ARG A 156 7.43 7.69 -19.10
C ARG A 156 7.36 6.42 -18.27
N ILE A 157 6.88 6.53 -17.04
CA ILE A 157 6.73 5.39 -16.13
C ILE A 157 5.60 4.48 -16.63
N ASP A 158 4.48 5.06 -17.05
CA ASP A 158 3.36 4.32 -17.63
C ASP A 158 3.80 3.51 -18.85
N THR A 159 4.53 4.15 -19.77
CA THR A 159 5.05 3.51 -20.98
C THR A 159 5.98 2.35 -20.63
N TRP A 160 6.86 2.54 -19.64
CA TRP A 160 7.72 1.46 -19.16
C TRP A 160 6.90 0.28 -18.63
N VAL A 161 5.89 0.52 -17.78
CA VAL A 161 5.00 -0.54 -17.27
C VAL A 161 4.33 -1.28 -18.43
N PHE A 162 3.79 -0.56 -19.41
CA PHE A 162 3.13 -1.18 -20.57
C PHE A 162 4.09 -2.05 -21.38
N ASP A 163 5.32 -1.62 -21.57
CA ASP A 163 6.30 -2.36 -22.36
C ASP A 163 6.79 -3.62 -21.60
N GLU A 164 7.02 -3.54 -20.30
CA GLU A 164 7.35 -4.71 -19.48
C GLU A 164 6.20 -5.73 -19.46
N VAL A 165 4.95 -5.27 -19.30
CA VAL A 165 3.78 -6.15 -19.33
C VAL A 165 3.67 -6.86 -20.68
N LYS A 166 3.90 -6.17 -21.81
CA LYS A 166 3.88 -6.82 -23.14
C LYS A 166 4.94 -7.91 -23.25
N VAL A 167 6.15 -7.61 -22.78
CA VAL A 167 7.28 -8.56 -22.80
C VAL A 167 6.90 -9.81 -22.00
N GLU A 168 6.46 -9.64 -20.76
CA GLU A 168 6.18 -10.79 -19.89
C GLU A 168 4.94 -11.57 -20.33
N CYS A 169 3.86 -10.90 -20.73
CA CYS A 169 2.67 -11.58 -21.25
C CYS A 169 2.96 -12.37 -22.53
N PHE A 170 3.92 -11.92 -23.34
CA PHE A 170 4.39 -12.66 -24.51
C PHE A 170 5.18 -13.92 -24.12
N TYR A 171 6.00 -13.86 -23.08
CA TYR A 171 6.81 -15.00 -22.61
C TYR A 171 6.04 -16.03 -21.78
N VAL A 172 5.16 -15.58 -20.89
CA VAL A 172 4.44 -16.45 -19.94
C VAL A 172 3.21 -17.10 -20.60
N GLY A 173 2.80 -16.63 -21.78
CA GLY A 173 1.59 -17.14 -22.45
C GLY A 173 0.33 -16.93 -21.61
N ALA A 174 0.34 -15.93 -20.72
CA ALA A 174 -0.56 -15.75 -19.57
C ALA A 174 -2.05 -15.54 -19.92
N PHE A 175 -2.39 -15.50 -21.20
CA PHE A 175 -3.76 -15.33 -21.70
C PHE A 175 -4.26 -16.46 -22.62
N LYS A 176 -3.59 -17.63 -22.64
CA LYS A 176 -4.12 -18.84 -23.29
C LYS A 176 -4.82 -19.78 -22.32
#